data_AF-A0A7K3ZM38-F1
#
_entry.id   AF-A0A7K3ZM38-F1
#
_cell.length_a   1.000
_cell.length_b   1.000
_cell.length_c   1.000
_cell.angle_alpha   90.00
_cell.angle_beta   90.00
_cell.angle_gamma   90.00
#
_symmetry.space_group_name_H-M   'P 1'
#
loop_
_entity.id
_entity.type
_entity.pdbx_description
1 polymer ?
#
loop_
_entity_poly.entity_id
_entity_poly.type
_entity_poly.pdbx_seq_one_letter_code
_entity_poly.pdbx_strand_id
1 'polypeptide(L)'
;MSATQLTLSAEVRKIVESRMAQVLRGIEETFAAIIEKQNITPADLTAELESLETVFNLIFQKWSLEILYTVMLKKAIGFSEVKKTLGVNSRTLSDKLKMLQTHGYINRTVTEGPPLRVEYTLTTKGKDTVLLALPLLYYSSAI
;
A
#
# COMPACT_ATOMS: atom_id res chain seq x y z
N MET A 1 11.20 22.12 14.25
CA MET A 1 9.78 21.79 14.03
C MET A 1 9.59 20.35 14.50
N SER A 2 8.89 20.19 15.62
CA SER A 2 8.75 18.93 16.36
C SER A 2 8.05 17.88 15.50
N ALA A 3 8.78 16.84 15.12
CA ALA A 3 8.19 15.60 14.64
C ALA A 3 7.36 15.04 15.79
N THR A 4 6.05 15.27 15.75
CA THR A 4 5.10 14.63 16.65
C THR A 4 5.12 13.15 16.29
N GLN A 5 6.04 12.39 16.88
CA GLN A 5 5.86 10.96 17.02
C GLN A 5 4.45 10.79 17.60
N LEU A 6 3.57 10.16 16.82
CA LEU A 6 2.27 9.71 17.27
C LEU A 6 2.48 8.82 18.50
N THR A 7 2.47 9.45 19.68
CA THR A 7 2.58 8.77 20.96
C THR A 7 1.23 8.13 21.21
N LEU A 8 1.07 6.91 20.71
CA LEU A 8 -0.03 6.02 21.08
C LEU A 8 0.02 5.88 22.61
N SER A 9 -1.08 6.21 23.30
CA SER A 9 -1.18 5.94 24.74
C SER A 9 -0.93 4.44 24.99
N ALA A 10 -0.48 4.08 26.19
CA ALA A 10 -0.16 2.69 26.52
C ALA A 10 -1.36 1.75 26.24
N GLU A 11 -2.58 2.23 26.48
CA GLU A 11 -3.83 1.55 26.18
C GLU A 11 -4.02 1.33 24.67
N VAL A 12 -3.79 2.36 23.85
CA VAL A 12 -3.95 2.24 22.39
C VAL A 12 -2.90 1.29 21.80
N ARG A 13 -1.65 1.37 22.29
CA ARG A 13 -0.59 0.43 21.88
C ARG A 13 -0.97 -1.01 22.18
N LYS A 14 -1.46 -1.29 23.39
CA LYS A 14 -1.90 -2.64 23.79
C LYS A 14 -3.05 -3.16 22.92
N ILE A 15 -4.00 -2.29 22.54
CA ILE A 15 -5.10 -2.65 21.64
C ILE A 15 -4.56 -3.01 20.24
N VAL A 16 -3.63 -2.22 19.70
CA VAL A 16 -3.01 -2.48 18.39
C VAL A 16 -2.26 -3.82 18.42
N GLU A 17 -1.40 -4.03 19.42
CA GLU A 17 -0.63 -5.28 19.59
C GLU A 17 -1.55 -6.50 19.71
N SER A 18 -2.62 -6.43 20.51
CA SER A 18 -3.58 -7.52 20.66
C SER A 18 -4.32 -7.84 19.36
N ARG A 19 -4.74 -6.82 18.59
CA ARG A 19 -5.38 -7.01 17.28
C ARG A 19 -4.41 -7.64 16.31
N MET A 20 -3.15 -7.19 16.32
CA MET A 20 -2.16 -7.74 15.41
C MET A 20 -1.82 -9.19 15.70
N ALA A 21 -1.67 -9.55 16.98
CA ALA A 21 -1.47 -10.95 17.37
C ALA A 21 -2.63 -11.86 16.90
N GLN A 22 -3.87 -11.37 16.98
CA GLN A 22 -5.04 -12.10 16.49
C GLN A 22 -5.03 -12.26 14.96
N VAL A 23 -4.71 -11.19 14.22
CA VAL A 23 -4.60 -11.23 12.75
C VAL A 23 -3.52 -12.22 12.32
N LEU A 24 -2.33 -12.15 12.90
CA LEU A 24 -1.21 -13.04 12.55
C LEU A 24 -1.57 -14.50 12.82
N ARG A 25 -2.19 -14.79 13.97
CA ARG A 25 -2.66 -16.15 14.29
C ARG A 25 -3.65 -16.68 13.25
N GLY A 26 -4.64 -15.87 12.87
CA GLY A 26 -5.63 -16.28 11.86
C GLY A 26 -5.00 -16.52 10.48
N ILE A 27 -4.00 -15.70 10.10
CA ILE A 27 -3.23 -15.91 8.86
C ILE A 27 -2.42 -17.20 8.94
N GLU A 28 -1.74 -17.46 10.05
CA GLU A 28 -0.93 -18.67 10.26
C GLU A 28 -1.80 -19.94 10.22
N GLU A 29 -2.94 -19.96 10.90
CA GLU A 29 -3.90 -21.06 10.87
C GLU A 29 -4.41 -21.33 9.44
N THR A 30 -4.73 -20.26 8.70
CA THR A 30 -5.18 -20.35 7.29
C THR A 30 -4.06 -20.90 6.40
N PHE A 31 -2.85 -20.39 6.56
CA PHE A 31 -1.69 -20.81 5.79
C PHE A 31 -1.33 -22.27 6.06
N ALA A 32 -1.28 -22.68 7.34
CA ALA A 32 -1.04 -24.06 7.73
C ALA A 32 -2.09 -25.01 7.12
N ALA A 33 -3.38 -24.64 7.16
CA ALA A 33 -4.44 -25.45 6.58
C ALA A 33 -4.34 -25.61 5.04
N ILE A 34 -3.77 -24.63 4.35
CA ILE A 34 -3.52 -24.67 2.90
C ILE A 34 -2.27 -25.51 2.59
N ILE A 35 -1.19 -25.30 3.33
CA ILE A 35 0.13 -25.88 3.05
C ILE A 35 0.26 -27.33 3.53
N GLU A 36 -0.30 -27.69 4.69
CA GLU A 36 -0.22 -29.07 5.23
C GLU A 36 -0.82 -30.12 4.28
N LYS A 37 -1.68 -29.70 3.35
CA LYS A 37 -2.32 -30.58 2.38
C LYS A 37 -1.59 -30.65 1.04
N GLN A 38 -0.49 -29.91 0.86
CA GLN A 38 0.21 -29.80 -0.43
C GLN A 38 1.67 -30.20 -0.33
N ASN A 39 2.07 -31.17 -1.17
CA ASN A 39 3.47 -31.44 -1.45
C ASN A 39 3.95 -30.47 -2.55
N ILE A 40 4.31 -29.25 -2.17
CA ILE A 40 4.70 -28.18 -3.10
C ILE A 40 5.98 -28.60 -3.84
N THR A 41 5.88 -28.73 -5.15
CA THR A 41 7.06 -28.97 -5.99
C THR A 41 7.73 -27.65 -6.40
N PRO A 42 8.99 -27.68 -6.85
CA PRO A 42 9.63 -26.47 -7.40
C PRO A 42 8.88 -25.85 -8.58
N ALA A 43 8.17 -26.67 -9.37
CA ALA A 43 7.37 -26.19 -10.51
C ALA A 43 6.15 -25.40 -10.04
N ASP A 44 5.45 -25.88 -9.00
CA ASP A 44 4.30 -25.18 -8.41
C ASP A 44 4.71 -23.82 -7.84
N LEU A 45 5.84 -23.78 -7.14
CA LEU A 45 6.40 -22.54 -6.59
C LEU A 45 6.74 -21.53 -7.70
N THR A 46 7.32 -22.01 -8.81
CA THR A 46 7.66 -21.14 -9.94
C THR A 46 6.40 -20.53 -10.55
N ALA A 47 5.36 -21.33 -10.80
CA ALA A 47 4.10 -20.86 -11.34
C ALA A 47 3.40 -19.85 -10.42
N GLU A 48 3.43 -20.08 -9.10
CA GLU A 48 2.88 -19.14 -8.12
C GLU A 48 3.63 -17.79 -8.17
N LEU A 49 4.97 -17.81 -8.18
CA LEU A 49 5.79 -16.61 -8.25
C LEU A 49 5.57 -15.82 -9.56
N GLU A 50 5.44 -16.51 -10.69
CA GLU A 50 5.10 -15.89 -11.97
C GLU A 50 3.73 -15.19 -11.90
N SER A 51 2.74 -15.83 -11.25
CA SER A 51 1.41 -15.23 -11.08
C SER A 51 1.44 -13.95 -10.20
N LEU A 52 2.37 -13.88 -9.25
CA LEU A 52 2.53 -12.77 -8.32
C LEU A 52 3.54 -11.71 -8.81
N GLU A 53 4.27 -11.97 -9.88
CA GLU A 53 5.35 -11.11 -10.38
C GLU A 53 4.88 -9.67 -10.57
N THR A 54 3.70 -9.48 -11.17
CA THR A 54 3.12 -8.15 -11.39
C THR A 54 2.88 -7.41 -10.08
N VAL A 55 2.45 -8.11 -9.02
CA VAL A 55 2.23 -7.52 -7.70
C VAL A 55 3.55 -7.11 -7.07
N PHE A 56 4.58 -7.98 -7.12
CA PHE A 56 5.92 -7.66 -6.64
C PHE A 56 6.54 -6.46 -7.37
N ASN A 57 6.39 -6.41 -8.70
CA ASN A 57 6.90 -5.33 -9.54
C ASN A 57 6.06 -4.05 -9.50
N LEU A 58 4.89 -4.07 -8.86
CA LEU A 58 4.05 -2.90 -8.68
C LEU A 58 4.07 -2.41 -7.23
N ILE A 59 3.54 -3.19 -6.30
CA ILE A 59 3.21 -2.75 -4.94
C ILE A 59 4.45 -2.66 -4.06
N PHE A 60 5.35 -3.63 -4.17
CA PHE A 60 6.56 -3.69 -3.36
C PHE A 60 7.72 -2.85 -3.92
N GLN A 61 7.53 -2.22 -5.08
CA GLN A 61 8.49 -1.27 -5.63
C GLN A 61 8.41 0.09 -4.94
N LYS A 62 9.56 0.77 -4.87
CA LYS A 62 9.66 2.14 -4.34
C LYS A 62 8.62 3.06 -4.99
N TRP A 63 8.08 3.96 -4.17
CA TRP A 63 7.05 4.96 -4.44
C TRP A 63 5.61 4.45 -4.44
N SER A 64 5.35 3.17 -4.71
CA SER A 64 3.97 2.70 -4.90
C SER A 64 3.13 2.82 -3.61
N LEU A 65 3.58 2.20 -2.52
CA LEU A 65 2.88 2.31 -1.23
C LEU A 65 2.94 3.73 -0.66
N GLU A 66 4.04 4.46 -0.87
CA GLU A 66 4.15 5.86 -0.41
C GLU A 66 3.14 6.77 -1.14
N ILE A 67 2.94 6.57 -2.45
CA ILE A 67 1.90 7.27 -3.22
C ILE A 67 0.52 6.90 -2.70
N LEU A 68 0.19 5.61 -2.58
CA LEU A 68 -1.13 5.17 -2.12
C LEU A 68 -1.46 5.68 -0.72
N TYR A 69 -0.50 5.60 0.20
CA TYR A 69 -0.64 6.14 1.56
C TYR A 69 -0.83 7.66 1.56
N THR A 70 -0.08 8.38 0.74
CA THR A 70 -0.24 9.84 0.57
C THR A 70 -1.63 10.20 0.06
N VAL A 71 -2.13 9.51 -0.96
CA VAL A 71 -3.48 9.73 -1.51
C VAL A 71 -4.54 9.39 -0.46
N MET A 72 -4.35 8.33 0.35
CA MET A 72 -5.26 7.96 1.44
C MET A 72 -5.41 9.11 2.44
N LEU A 73 -4.29 9.68 2.90
CA LEU A 73 -4.30 10.75 3.91
C LEU A 73 -4.89 12.06 3.39
N LYS A 74 -4.69 12.35 2.10
CA LYS A 74 -5.17 13.58 1.46
C LYS A 74 -6.58 13.46 0.86
N LYS A 75 -7.12 12.26 0.73
CA LYS A 75 -8.39 11.89 0.06
C LYS A 75 -8.41 12.15 -1.45
N ALA A 76 -7.99 13.34 -1.88
CA ALA A 76 -7.76 13.73 -3.26
C ALA A 76 -6.50 14.60 -3.33
N ILE A 77 -5.62 14.37 -4.30
CA ILE A 77 -4.34 15.09 -4.39
C ILE A 77 -3.90 15.28 -5.84
N GLY A 78 -3.31 16.45 -6.14
CA GLY A 78 -2.74 16.75 -7.46
C GLY A 78 -1.31 16.25 -7.64
N PHE A 79 -0.88 16.12 -8.90
CA PHE A 79 0.46 15.60 -9.25
C PHE A 79 1.61 16.35 -8.55
N SER A 80 1.59 17.68 -8.60
CA SER A 80 2.66 18.52 -8.03
C SER A 80 2.78 18.37 -6.51
N GLU A 81 1.66 18.15 -5.82
CA GLU A 81 1.66 17.95 -4.37
C GLU A 81 2.21 16.57 -4.00
N VAL A 82 1.84 15.50 -4.74
CA VAL A 82 2.46 14.17 -4.55
C VAL A 82 3.97 14.24 -4.80
N LYS A 83 4.38 14.89 -5.90
CA LYS A 83 5.78 15.07 -6.25
C LYS A 83 6.57 15.78 -5.14
N LYS A 84 6.03 16.89 -4.64
CA LYS A 84 6.66 17.69 -3.57
C LYS A 84 6.72 16.90 -2.26
N THR A 85 5.66 16.16 -1.92
CA THR A 85 5.56 15.38 -0.68
C THR A 85 6.58 14.25 -0.65
N LEU A 86 6.77 13.54 -1.77
CA LEU A 86 7.61 12.36 -1.83
C LEU A 86 9.04 12.63 -2.34
N GLY A 87 9.31 13.82 -2.88
CA GLY A 87 10.62 14.13 -3.48
C GLY A 87 10.95 13.30 -4.73
N VAL A 88 9.96 12.64 -5.32
CA VAL A 88 10.10 11.82 -6.53
C VAL A 88 10.21 12.71 -7.78
N ASN A 89 10.98 12.28 -8.78
CA ASN A 89 11.07 13.02 -10.05
C ASN A 89 9.78 12.86 -10.88
N SER A 90 9.53 13.78 -11.83
CA SER A 90 8.29 13.79 -12.61
C SER A 90 8.09 12.54 -13.47
N ARG A 91 9.16 11.98 -14.05
CA ARG A 91 9.08 10.78 -14.91
C ARG A 91 8.63 9.59 -14.08
N THR A 92 9.36 9.27 -13.01
CA THR A 92 9.05 8.16 -12.11
C THR A 92 7.65 8.29 -11.51
N LEU A 93 7.24 9.48 -11.08
CA LEU A 93 5.89 9.67 -10.54
C LEU A 93 4.81 9.43 -11.60
N SER A 94 5.00 9.92 -12.83
CA SER A 94 4.05 9.70 -13.92
C SER A 94 3.90 8.23 -14.24
N ASP A 95 5.03 7.50 -14.31
CA ASP A 95 5.03 6.06 -14.58
C ASP A 95 4.31 5.29 -13.47
N LYS A 96 4.59 5.60 -12.19
CA LYS A 96 3.94 4.96 -11.05
C LYS A 96 2.44 5.26 -10.96
N LEU A 97 2.03 6.51 -11.14
CA LEU A 97 0.61 6.87 -11.17
C LEU A 97 -0.12 6.17 -12.32
N LYS A 98 0.50 6.10 -13.50
CA LYS A 98 -0.06 5.36 -14.64
C LYS A 98 -0.20 3.88 -14.31
N MET A 99 0.83 3.23 -13.76
CA MET A 99 0.75 1.82 -13.38
C MET A 99 -0.32 1.56 -12.32
N LEU A 100 -0.38 2.39 -11.26
CA LEU A 100 -1.38 2.27 -10.20
C LEU A 100 -2.80 2.48 -10.75
N GLN A 101 -2.98 3.39 -11.69
CA GLN A 101 -4.27 3.60 -12.36
C GLN A 101 -4.63 2.39 -13.23
N THR A 102 -3.72 1.92 -14.08
CA THR A 102 -3.95 0.76 -14.95
C THR A 102 -4.34 -0.50 -14.17
N HIS A 103 -3.75 -0.72 -12.99
CA HIS A 103 -4.06 -1.87 -12.15
C HIS A 103 -5.19 -1.64 -11.13
N GLY A 104 -5.88 -0.49 -11.25
CA GLY A 104 -7.11 -0.20 -10.52
C GLY A 104 -6.92 0.18 -9.06
N TYR A 105 -5.77 0.75 -8.66
CA TYR A 105 -5.54 1.24 -7.29
C TYR A 105 -5.95 2.69 -7.11
N ILE A 106 -5.90 3.50 -8.18
CA ILE A 106 -6.27 4.92 -8.13
C ILE A 106 -7.20 5.29 -9.29
N ASN A 107 -8.07 6.27 -9.04
CA ASN A 107 -8.79 6.99 -10.07
C ASN A 107 -8.06 8.30 -10.37
N ARG A 108 -8.08 8.71 -11.64
CA ARG A 108 -7.60 10.01 -12.10
C ARG A 108 -8.78 10.82 -12.63
N THR A 109 -9.06 11.93 -11.99
CA THR A 109 -10.12 12.85 -12.41
C THR A 109 -9.51 14.10 -13.02
N VAL A 110 -10.00 14.51 -14.19
CA VAL A 110 -9.67 15.80 -14.81
C VAL A 110 -10.91 16.68 -14.70
N THR A 111 -10.76 17.82 -14.04
CA THR A 111 -11.80 18.85 -13.99
C THR A 111 -11.43 19.96 -14.95
N GLU A 112 -12.24 20.15 -15.98
CA GLU A 112 -12.08 21.21 -16.96
C GLU A 112 -12.45 22.58 -16.39
N GLY A 113 -11.91 23.64 -16.98
CA GLY A 113 -12.14 25.03 -16.60
C GLY A 113 -10.85 25.79 -16.31
N PRO A 114 -10.92 27.09 -15.98
CA PRO A 114 -9.79 27.86 -15.49
C PRO A 114 -9.73 27.80 -13.94
N PRO A 115 -8.76 27.10 -13.32
CA PRO A 115 -7.67 26.33 -13.93
C PRO A 115 -8.03 24.85 -14.17
N LEU A 116 -7.36 24.22 -15.14
CA LEU A 116 -7.44 22.79 -15.40
C LEU A 116 -6.85 22.05 -14.19
N ARG A 117 -7.63 21.14 -13.58
CA ARG A 117 -7.19 20.39 -12.39
C ARG A 117 -7.14 18.90 -12.68
N VAL A 118 -6.09 18.25 -12.17
CA VAL A 118 -5.92 16.80 -12.21
C VAL A 118 -5.76 16.32 -10.78
N GLU A 119 -6.61 15.40 -10.36
CA GLU A 119 -6.62 14.84 -9.01
C GLU A 119 -6.61 13.31 -9.06
N TYR A 120 -5.96 12.73 -8.05
CA TYR A 120 -5.89 11.30 -7.84
C TYR A 120 -6.61 10.94 -6.55
N THR A 121 -7.45 9.90 -6.60
CA THR A 121 -8.15 9.33 -5.44
C THR A 121 -7.94 7.82 -5.41
N LEU A 122 -8.08 7.19 -4.24
CA LEU A 122 -7.99 5.73 -4.15
C LEU A 122 -9.29 5.08 -4.66
N THR A 123 -9.15 3.93 -5.32
CA THR A 123 -10.25 2.97 -5.46
C THR A 123 -10.43 2.19 -4.15
N THR A 124 -11.48 1.36 -4.07
CA THR A 124 -11.64 0.39 -2.96
C THR A 124 -10.40 -0.50 -2.82
N LYS A 125 -9.92 -1.08 -3.94
CA LYS A 125 -8.70 -1.90 -3.97
C LYS A 125 -7.47 -1.15 -3.46
N GLY A 126 -7.30 0.12 -3.89
CA GLY A 126 -6.24 1.00 -3.40
C GLY A 126 -6.28 1.21 -1.90
N LYS A 127 -7.46 1.53 -1.38
CA LYS A 127 -7.69 1.75 0.05
C LYS A 127 -7.41 0.49 0.86
N ASP A 128 -7.96 -0.66 0.46
CA ASP A 128 -7.80 -1.92 1.19
C ASP A 128 -6.34 -2.38 1.18
N THR A 129 -5.63 -2.19 0.07
CA THR A 129 -4.19 -2.48 -0.02
C THR A 129 -3.38 -1.66 0.97
N VAL A 130 -3.66 -0.35 1.11
CA VAL A 130 -2.99 0.49 2.10
C VAL A 130 -3.31 -0.01 3.51
N LEU A 131 -4.57 -0.31 3.82
CA LEU A 131 -4.98 -0.81 5.14
C LEU A 131 -4.30 -2.13 5.50
N LEU A 132 -4.14 -3.05 4.55
CA LEU A 132 -3.41 -4.31 4.73
C LEU A 132 -1.90 -4.07 4.91
N ALA A 133 -1.34 -3.02 4.31
CA ALA A 133 0.06 -2.66 4.48
C ALA A 133 0.35 -1.95 5.82
N LEU A 134 -0.63 -1.29 6.44
CA LEU A 134 -0.43 -0.52 7.68
C LEU A 134 0.24 -1.32 8.81
N PRO A 135 -0.21 -2.55 9.14
CA PRO A 135 0.46 -3.35 10.16
C PRO A 135 1.93 -3.64 9.84
N LEU A 136 2.24 -3.96 8.59
CA LEU A 136 3.60 -4.25 8.14
C LEU A 136 4.48 -3.00 8.31
N LEU A 137 3.99 -1.85 7.85
CA LEU A 137 4.69 -0.57 8.01
C LEU A 137 4.95 -0.26 9.48
N TYR A 138 3.94 -0.42 10.35
CA TYR A 138 4.07 -0.19 11.78
C TYR A 138 5.11 -1.11 12.43
N TYR A 139 5.04 -2.42 12.15
CA TYR A 139 5.99 -3.41 12.67
C TYR A 139 7.43 -3.12 12.22
N SER A 140 7.61 -2.78 10.95
CA SER A 140 8.93 -2.46 10.39
C SER A 140 9.51 -1.13 10.90
N SER A 141 8.67 -0.19 11.34
CA SER A 141 9.09 1.11 11.88
C SER A 141 9.51 1.08 13.35
N ALA A 142 9.26 -0.03 14.04
CA ALA A 142 9.61 -0.23 15.45
C ALA A 142 11.06 -0.75 15.65
N ILE A 143 11.88 -0.69 14.60
CA ILE A 143 13.29 -1.11 14.57
C ILE A 143 14.20 0.09 14.82
#